data_AF-A0A3A2ZHG8-F1
#
_entry.id   AF-A0A3A2ZHG8-F1
#
_cell.length_a   1.000
_cell.length_b   1.000
_cell.length_c   1.000
_cell.angle_alpha   90.00
_cell.angle_beta   90.00
_cell.angle_gamma   90.00
#
_symmetry.space_group_name_H-M   'P 1'
#
loop_
_entity.id
_entity.type
_entity.pdbx_description
1 polymer ?
#
loop_
_entity_poly.entity_id
_entity_poly.type
_entity_poly.pdbx_seq_one_letter_code
_entity_poly.pdbx_strand_id
1 'polypeptide(L)'
;MNTGPFTIYYLGYPPPNTNQDTLQSWAEETSNIHTLTQTLGLLELYHIHGSEKQVEEGGIEMSTGNQVPNLGFGHLGFTVPDVPATVERLRKDGVRIVKELGSIGRETVPLSQFEAERGVGVGEISEEYARFWRQIACVADPDGYIIELLPQNMQ
;
A
#
# COMPACT_ATOMS: atom_id res chain seq x y z
N MET A 1 18.56 3.20 -7.03
CA MET A 1 19.99 3.17 -6.65
C MET A 1 20.46 1.73 -6.54
N ASN A 2 21.43 1.29 -7.35
CA ASN A 2 22.05 -0.03 -7.21
C ASN A 2 23.18 0.05 -6.18
N THR A 3 23.13 -0.77 -5.14
CA THR A 3 24.11 -0.76 -4.04
C THR A 3 25.06 -1.95 -4.08
N GLY A 4 24.90 -2.86 -5.05
CA GLY A 4 25.58 -4.14 -5.11
C GLY A 4 24.64 -5.27 -4.73
N PRO A 5 24.46 -5.59 -3.44
CA PRO A 5 23.63 -6.72 -2.99
C PRO A 5 22.11 -6.45 -3.05
N PHE A 6 21.70 -5.22 -3.28
CA PHE A 6 20.29 -4.83 -3.41
C PHE A 6 20.13 -3.62 -4.33
N THR A 7 18.91 -3.38 -4.78
CA THR A 7 18.51 -2.17 -5.50
C THR A 7 17.44 -1.45 -4.69
N ILE A 8 17.62 -0.15 -4.48
CA ILE A 8 16.61 0.72 -3.90
C ILE A 8 15.82 1.41 -5.02
N TYR A 9 14.50 1.37 -4.94
CA TYR A 9 13.60 2.17 -5.75
C TYR A 9 12.85 3.15 -4.84
N TYR A 10 12.54 4.33 -5.37
CA TYR A 10 11.68 5.27 -4.67
C TYR A 10 10.43 5.49 -5.52
N LEU A 11 9.28 5.18 -4.94
CA LEU A 11 8.00 5.62 -5.46
C LEU A 11 7.70 6.99 -4.85
N GLY A 12 7.49 7.99 -5.70
CA GLY A 12 7.18 9.35 -5.27
C GLY A 12 5.99 9.93 -6.02
N TYR A 13 5.49 11.04 -5.49
CA TYR A 13 4.35 11.75 -6.08
C TYR A 13 4.84 13.08 -6.63
N PRO A 14 4.75 13.28 -7.96
CA PRO A 14 5.08 14.57 -8.52
C PRO A 14 4.09 15.64 -8.05
N PRO A 15 4.53 16.92 -7.95
CA PRO A 15 3.64 18.03 -7.67
C PRO A 15 2.42 18.07 -8.61
N PRO A 16 1.27 18.62 -8.19
CA PRO A 16 0.04 18.64 -9.00
C PRO A 16 0.18 19.26 -10.39
N ASN A 17 1.19 20.11 -10.62
CA ASN A 17 1.45 20.79 -11.88
C ASN A 17 2.43 20.04 -12.81
N THR A 18 2.93 18.88 -12.40
CA THR A 18 3.77 18.02 -13.25
C THR A 18 2.90 17.34 -14.29
N ASN A 19 3.32 17.43 -15.55
CA ASN A 19 2.65 16.78 -16.68
C ASN A 19 3.56 15.69 -17.27
N GLN A 20 3.12 15.01 -18.33
CA GLN A 20 3.89 13.92 -18.93
C GLN A 20 5.27 14.37 -19.44
N ASP A 21 5.37 15.60 -19.97
CA ASP A 21 6.62 16.13 -20.52
C ASP A 21 7.64 16.45 -19.42
N THR A 22 7.18 16.82 -18.22
CA THR A 22 8.04 17.19 -17.08
C THR A 22 8.25 16.06 -16.07
N LEU A 23 7.50 14.96 -16.18
CA LEU A 23 7.56 13.84 -15.23
C LEU A 23 8.95 13.20 -15.17
N GLN A 24 9.58 12.99 -16.33
CA GLN A 24 10.91 12.39 -16.40
C GLN A 24 11.96 13.28 -15.73
N SER A 25 11.98 14.58 -16.05
CA SER A 25 12.92 15.53 -15.45
C SER A 25 12.71 15.67 -13.94
N TRP A 26 11.46 15.66 -13.48
CA TRP A 26 11.14 15.64 -12.06
C TRP A 26 11.72 14.37 -11.38
N ALA A 27 11.50 13.20 -11.96
CA ALA A 27 12.02 11.95 -11.41
C ALA A 27 13.56 11.93 -11.35
N GLU A 28 14.24 12.45 -12.38
CA GLU A 28 15.70 12.59 -12.42
C GLU A 28 16.21 13.56 -11.35
N GLU A 29 15.58 14.73 -11.20
CA GLU A 29 15.93 15.71 -10.18
C GLU A 29 15.71 15.17 -8.77
N THR A 30 14.55 14.54 -8.52
CA THR A 30 14.24 13.91 -7.23
C THR A 30 15.16 12.74 -6.90
N SER A 31 15.73 12.08 -7.92
CA SER A 31 16.72 11.00 -7.70
C SER A 31 18.09 11.51 -7.25
N ASN A 32 18.36 12.83 -7.34
CA ASN A 32 19.56 13.41 -6.75
C ASN A 32 19.46 13.36 -5.22
N ILE A 33 20.49 12.84 -4.54
CA ILE A 33 20.48 12.63 -3.08
C ILE A 33 20.17 13.90 -2.27
N HIS A 34 20.55 15.08 -2.77
CA HIS A 34 20.24 16.35 -2.11
C HIS A 34 18.74 16.63 -2.13
N THR A 35 18.10 16.48 -3.30
CA THR A 35 16.66 16.70 -3.48
C THR A 35 15.85 15.58 -2.83
N LEU A 36 16.32 14.33 -2.95
CA LEU A 36 15.66 13.14 -2.42
C LEU A 36 15.42 13.27 -0.91
N THR A 37 16.45 13.68 -0.16
CA THR A 37 16.37 13.82 1.31
C THR A 37 15.48 14.98 1.77
N GLN A 38 15.05 15.84 0.85
CA GLN A 38 14.12 16.94 1.10
C GLN A 38 12.71 16.67 0.55
N THR A 39 12.53 15.57 -0.20
CA THR A 39 11.25 15.22 -0.82
C THR A 39 10.39 14.41 0.14
N LEU A 40 9.18 14.91 0.42
CA LEU A 40 8.23 14.26 1.30
C LEU A 40 7.40 13.20 0.56
N GLY A 41 6.93 12.19 1.28
CA GLY A 41 5.99 11.20 0.75
C GLY A 41 6.62 10.19 -0.22
N LEU A 42 7.93 9.95 -0.11
CA LEU A 42 8.59 8.87 -0.82
C LEU A 42 8.36 7.54 -0.10
N LEU A 43 8.08 6.49 -0.89
CA LEU A 43 8.11 5.11 -0.44
C LEU A 43 9.37 4.44 -0.97
N GLU A 44 10.24 4.01 -0.07
CA GLU A 44 11.45 3.27 -0.40
C GLU A 44 11.14 1.78 -0.54
N LEU A 45 11.38 1.22 -1.73
CA LEU A 45 11.24 -0.20 -2.03
C LEU A 45 12.63 -0.81 -2.14
N TYR A 46 12.86 -1.86 -1.36
CA TYR A 46 14.18 -2.44 -1.18
C TYR A 46 14.23 -3.84 -1.78
N HIS A 47 14.81 -3.97 -2.97
CA HIS A 47 14.93 -5.25 -3.67
C HIS A 47 16.26 -5.91 -3.34
N ILE A 48 16.25 -6.93 -2.47
CA ILE A 48 17.42 -7.75 -2.15
C ILE A 48 17.63 -8.74 -3.29
N HIS A 49 18.81 -8.74 -3.92
CA HIS A 49 19.03 -9.57 -5.10
C HIS A 49 18.98 -11.06 -4.75
N GLY A 50 18.16 -11.81 -5.47
CA GLY A 50 17.91 -13.22 -5.24
C GLY A 50 16.69 -13.52 -4.35
N SER A 51 16.08 -12.50 -3.72
CA SER A 51 14.83 -12.70 -2.98
C SER A 51 13.66 -13.08 -3.88
N GLU A 52 13.71 -12.67 -5.16
CA GLU A 52 12.68 -12.90 -6.18
C GLU A 52 12.56 -14.35 -6.68
N LYS A 53 13.45 -15.24 -6.23
CA LYS A 53 13.37 -16.66 -6.59
C LYS A 53 12.10 -17.29 -6.01
N GLN A 54 11.75 -18.47 -6.52
CA GLN A 54 10.74 -19.28 -5.86
C GLN A 54 11.22 -19.66 -4.45
N VAL A 55 10.31 -19.74 -3.49
CA VAL A 55 10.63 -20.02 -2.08
C VAL A 55 11.35 -21.37 -1.96
N GLU A 56 10.95 -22.36 -2.74
CA GLU A 56 11.56 -23.69 -2.79
C GLU A 56 13.01 -23.66 -3.29
N GLU A 57 13.38 -22.63 -4.05
CA GLU A 57 14.72 -22.38 -4.59
C GLU A 57 15.55 -21.41 -3.72
N GLY A 58 15.06 -21.09 -2.53
CA GLY A 58 15.72 -20.18 -1.59
C GLY A 58 15.37 -18.69 -1.80
N GLY A 59 14.28 -18.40 -2.50
CA GLY A 59 13.66 -17.08 -2.48
C GLY A 59 13.07 -16.74 -1.11
N ILE A 60 12.66 -15.47 -0.94
CA ILE A 60 12.17 -14.96 0.34
C ILE A 60 10.75 -14.43 0.15
N GLU A 61 9.80 -14.99 0.90
CA GLU A 61 8.45 -14.44 1.03
C GLU A 61 8.45 -13.34 2.10
N MET A 62 7.89 -12.18 1.76
CA MET A 62 7.86 -11.03 2.66
C MET A 62 6.74 -11.15 3.68
N SER A 63 7.02 -10.79 4.94
CA SER A 63 6.00 -10.71 5.98
C SER A 63 5.33 -9.35 5.94
N THR A 64 4.03 -9.32 5.65
CA THR A 64 3.28 -8.06 5.49
C THR A 64 2.97 -7.34 6.79
N GLY A 65 3.13 -8.02 7.93
CA GLY A 65 2.76 -7.50 9.26
C GLY A 65 1.31 -7.80 9.68
N ASN A 66 0.51 -8.42 8.80
CA ASN A 66 -0.90 -8.75 9.07
C ASN A 66 -1.14 -10.23 9.42
N GLN A 67 -0.07 -11.02 9.57
CA GLN A 67 -0.16 -12.46 9.84
C GLN A 67 0.71 -12.83 11.04
N VAL A 68 0.22 -13.79 11.83
CA VAL A 68 0.97 -14.35 12.96
C VAL A 68 2.13 -15.23 12.46
N PRO A 69 3.27 -15.28 13.17
CA PRO A 69 3.57 -14.62 14.45
C PRO A 69 4.01 -13.15 14.33
N ASN A 70 4.14 -12.62 13.12
CA ASN A 70 4.81 -11.35 12.83
C ASN A 70 3.82 -10.18 12.69
N LEU A 71 2.88 -10.04 13.64
CA LEU A 71 1.97 -8.89 13.64
C LEU A 71 2.76 -7.59 13.82
N GLY A 72 2.43 -6.55 13.04
CA GLY A 72 3.17 -5.29 13.03
C GLY A 72 2.56 -4.26 12.08
N PHE A 73 3.25 -3.99 10.97
CA PHE A 73 2.77 -3.05 9.96
C PHE A 73 1.40 -3.46 9.40
N GLY A 74 0.48 -2.51 9.28
CA GLY A 74 -0.87 -2.77 8.76
C GLY A 74 -0.95 -2.59 7.25
N HIS A 75 -0.83 -1.36 6.78
CA HIS A 75 -1.03 -1.01 5.38
C HIS A 75 -0.46 0.36 5.03
N LEU A 76 -0.33 0.63 3.73
CA LEU A 76 -0.14 1.98 3.19
C LEU A 76 -1.48 2.54 2.73
N GLY A 77 -1.60 3.87 2.71
CA GLY A 77 -2.79 4.56 2.19
C GLY A 77 -2.42 5.56 1.10
N PHE A 78 -3.16 5.51 -0.01
CA PHE A 78 -3.02 6.42 -1.15
C PHE A 78 -4.33 7.16 -1.34
N THR A 79 -4.29 8.49 -1.36
CA THR A 79 -5.48 9.27 -1.75
C THR A 79 -5.59 9.34 -3.27
N VAL A 80 -6.80 9.12 -3.78
CA VAL A 80 -7.10 9.11 -5.21
C VAL A 80 -8.33 9.99 -5.51
N PRO A 81 -8.42 10.56 -6.71
CA PRO A 81 -9.54 11.45 -7.07
C PRO A 81 -10.87 10.70 -7.22
N ASP A 82 -10.83 9.42 -7.60
CA ASP A 82 -12.00 8.57 -7.80
C ASP A 82 -11.64 7.12 -7.44
N VAL A 83 -12.15 6.64 -6.29
CA VAL A 83 -11.92 5.28 -5.82
C VAL A 83 -12.56 4.24 -6.75
N PRO A 84 -13.86 4.33 -7.12
CA PRO A 84 -14.46 3.40 -8.09
C PRO A 84 -13.64 3.24 -9.37
N ALA A 85 -13.27 4.34 -10.02
CA ALA A 85 -12.51 4.31 -11.27
C ALA A 85 -11.11 3.71 -11.08
N THR A 86 -10.47 4.00 -9.94
CA THR A 86 -9.15 3.43 -9.61
C THR A 86 -9.24 1.92 -9.39
N VAL A 87 -10.22 1.46 -8.61
CA VAL A 87 -10.45 0.02 -8.35
C VAL A 87 -10.72 -0.72 -9.66
N GLU A 88 -11.54 -0.17 -10.55
CA GLU A 88 -11.84 -0.82 -11.83
C GLU A 88 -10.61 -0.91 -12.73
N ARG A 89 -9.78 0.14 -12.78
CA ARG A 89 -8.49 0.10 -13.50
C ARG A 89 -7.60 -1.02 -12.96
N LEU A 90 -7.41 -1.06 -11.64
CA LEU A 90 -6.55 -2.05 -10.98
C LEU A 90 -7.08 -3.48 -11.17
N ARG A 91 -8.40 -3.68 -11.07
CA ARG A 91 -9.05 -4.97 -11.33
C ARG A 91 -8.80 -5.44 -12.76
N LYS A 92 -8.94 -4.55 -13.74
CA LYS A 92 -8.66 -4.86 -15.16
C LYS A 92 -7.21 -5.28 -15.39
N ASP A 93 -6.28 -4.70 -14.63
CA ASP A 93 -4.85 -5.00 -14.67
C ASP A 93 -4.48 -6.24 -13.81
N GLY A 94 -5.47 -6.94 -13.24
CA GLY A 94 -5.27 -8.19 -12.49
C GLY A 94 -4.83 -8.00 -11.03
N VAL A 95 -4.90 -6.78 -10.50
CA VAL A 95 -4.57 -6.51 -9.10
C VAL A 95 -5.62 -7.14 -8.19
N ARG A 96 -5.15 -7.78 -7.12
CA ARG A 96 -6.02 -8.43 -6.13
C ARG A 96 -6.74 -7.37 -5.28
N ILE A 97 -8.07 -7.39 -5.34
CA ILE A 97 -8.91 -6.59 -4.44
C ILE A 97 -9.02 -7.32 -3.09
N VAL A 98 -8.59 -6.66 -2.01
CA VAL A 98 -8.66 -7.17 -0.64
C VAL A 98 -9.99 -6.79 0.00
N LYS A 99 -10.46 -5.56 -0.26
CA LYS A 99 -11.74 -5.04 0.21
C LYS A 99 -12.42 -4.27 -0.90
N GLU A 100 -13.66 -4.65 -1.20
CA GLU A 100 -14.51 -3.92 -2.14
C GLU A 100 -15.03 -2.59 -1.57
N LEU A 101 -15.28 -1.64 -2.48
CA LEU A 101 -15.90 -0.37 -2.11
C LEU A 101 -17.32 -0.61 -1.58
N GLY A 102 -17.71 0.10 -0.52
CA GLY A 102 -19.02 -0.05 0.12
C GLY A 102 -19.10 -1.22 1.12
N SER A 103 -18.18 -2.18 1.07
CA SER A 103 -18.11 -3.26 2.07
C SER A 103 -17.84 -2.67 3.46
N ILE A 104 -18.64 -3.12 4.42
CA ILE A 104 -18.56 -2.78 5.84
C ILE A 104 -18.64 -4.08 6.62
N GLY A 105 -17.88 -4.17 7.72
CA GLY A 105 -17.86 -5.36 8.57
C GLY A 105 -16.53 -5.50 9.26
N ARG A 106 -16.51 -6.18 10.40
CA ARG A 106 -15.29 -6.42 11.18
C ARG A 106 -14.24 -7.17 10.36
N GLU A 107 -14.68 -8.12 9.53
CA GLU A 107 -13.85 -8.91 8.63
C GLU A 107 -13.15 -8.09 7.55
N THR A 108 -13.65 -6.90 7.28
CA THR A 108 -13.03 -5.99 6.30
C THR A 108 -11.97 -5.10 6.94
N VAL A 109 -12.01 -4.91 8.26
CA VAL A 109 -11.03 -4.12 9.02
C VAL A 109 -9.84 -5.04 9.35
N PRO A 110 -8.59 -4.56 9.28
CA PRO A 110 -7.40 -5.38 9.53
C PRO A 110 -7.22 -5.68 11.04
N LEU A 111 -8.17 -6.40 11.64
CA LEU A 111 -8.12 -6.94 12.98
C LEU A 111 -7.96 -8.46 12.88
N SER A 112 -6.90 -9.02 13.47
CA SER A 112 -6.65 -10.45 13.34
C SER A 112 -7.57 -11.27 14.27
N GLN A 113 -7.90 -12.49 13.84
CA GLN A 113 -8.58 -13.45 14.70
C GLN A 113 -7.75 -13.76 15.96
N PHE A 114 -6.41 -13.78 15.83
CA PHE A 114 -5.49 -14.05 16.93
C PHE A 114 -5.59 -13.01 18.06
N GLU A 115 -5.75 -11.74 17.71
CA GLU A 115 -6.01 -10.66 18.68
C GLU A 115 -7.39 -10.82 19.32
N ALA A 116 -8.42 -11.12 18.51
CA ALA A 116 -9.78 -11.30 18.99
C ALA A 116 -9.89 -12.45 20.01
N GLU A 117 -9.23 -13.58 19.77
CA GLU A 117 -9.17 -14.73 20.68
C GLU A 117 -8.53 -14.39 22.05
N ARG A 118 -7.78 -13.29 22.13
CA ARG A 118 -7.17 -12.76 23.36
C ARG A 118 -7.98 -11.61 23.98
N GLY A 119 -9.17 -11.34 23.46
CA GLY A 119 -10.00 -10.22 23.90
C GLY A 119 -9.49 -8.85 23.42
N VAL A 120 -8.55 -8.79 22.48
CA VAL A 120 -8.02 -7.55 21.94
C VAL A 120 -8.86 -7.11 20.75
N GLY A 121 -9.31 -5.85 20.77
CA GLY A 121 -10.05 -5.25 19.66
C GLY A 121 -11.42 -5.88 19.38
N VAL A 122 -12.06 -6.57 20.33
CA VAL A 122 -13.33 -7.31 20.15
C VAL A 122 -14.61 -6.45 20.08
N GLY A 123 -14.47 -5.14 19.89
CA GLY A 123 -15.60 -4.22 19.76
C GLY A 123 -16.28 -4.27 18.39
N GLU A 124 -17.52 -3.78 18.35
CA GLU A 124 -18.23 -3.51 17.11
C GLU A 124 -17.68 -2.27 16.42
N ILE A 125 -17.77 -2.26 15.09
CA ILE A 125 -17.42 -1.08 14.30
C ILE A 125 -18.50 -0.02 14.49
N SER A 126 -18.10 1.19 14.92
CA SER A 126 -19.06 2.28 15.11
C SER A 126 -19.67 2.72 13.77
N GLU A 127 -20.92 3.18 13.80
CA GLU A 127 -21.59 3.72 12.61
C GLU A 127 -20.86 4.94 12.03
N GLU A 128 -20.20 5.72 12.89
CA GLU A 128 -19.35 6.85 12.49
C GLU A 128 -18.16 6.37 11.65
N TYR A 129 -17.43 5.36 12.11
CA TYR A 129 -16.33 4.81 11.34
C TYR A 129 -16.80 4.10 10.07
N ALA A 130 -17.93 3.37 10.14
CA ALA A 130 -18.50 2.69 8.98
C ALA A 130 -18.83 3.65 7.81
N ARG A 131 -19.21 4.90 8.11
CA ARG A 131 -19.42 5.95 7.10
C ARG A 131 -18.15 6.34 6.34
N PHE A 132 -16.99 6.31 7.00
CA PHE A 132 -15.70 6.51 6.33
C PHE A 132 -15.24 5.24 5.62
N TRP A 133 -15.33 4.09 6.31
CA TRP A 133 -14.81 2.81 5.84
C TRP A 133 -15.48 2.32 4.55
N ARG A 134 -16.76 2.62 4.37
CA ARG A 134 -17.48 2.30 3.13
C ARG A 134 -16.95 3.05 1.89
N GLN A 135 -16.26 4.18 2.07
CA GLN A 135 -15.71 4.99 0.99
C GLN A 135 -14.30 4.55 0.57
N ILE A 136 -13.68 3.64 1.33
CA ILE A 136 -12.34 3.13 1.10
C ILE A 136 -12.44 1.75 0.42
N ALA A 137 -11.55 1.49 -0.51
CA ALA A 137 -11.30 0.15 -1.03
C ALA A 137 -9.85 -0.24 -0.73
N CYS A 138 -9.57 -1.54 -0.60
CA CYS A 138 -8.22 -2.02 -0.34
C CYS A 138 -7.79 -3.00 -1.43
N VAL A 139 -6.55 -2.88 -1.87
CA VAL A 139 -5.91 -3.80 -2.81
C VAL A 139 -4.65 -4.39 -2.18
N ALA A 140 -4.11 -5.44 -2.77
CA ALA A 140 -2.81 -5.99 -2.39
C ALA A 140 -1.78 -5.68 -3.48
N ASP A 141 -0.57 -5.30 -3.05
CA ASP A 141 0.60 -5.28 -3.92
C ASP A 141 1.10 -6.72 -4.20
N PRO A 142 2.15 -6.89 -5.04
CA PRO A 142 2.67 -8.23 -5.37
C PRO A 142 3.21 -9.03 -4.17
N ASP A 143 3.71 -8.36 -3.13
CA ASP A 143 4.20 -8.98 -1.89
C ASP A 143 3.08 -9.22 -0.86
N GLY A 144 1.85 -8.77 -1.17
CA GLY A 144 0.67 -8.96 -0.34
C GLY A 144 0.44 -7.85 0.69
N TYR A 145 1.23 -6.77 0.69
CA TYR A 145 0.96 -5.60 1.52
C TYR A 145 -0.38 -4.98 1.13
N ILE A 146 -1.16 -4.61 2.14
CA ILE A 146 -2.45 -3.96 1.92
C ILE A 146 -2.20 -2.50 1.57
N ILE A 147 -2.88 -2.04 0.53
CA ILE A 147 -2.89 -0.66 0.05
C ILE A 147 -4.33 -0.14 0.10
N GLU A 148 -4.59 0.84 0.96
CA GLU A 148 -5.87 1.54 1.03
C GLU A 148 -5.95 2.61 -0.07
N LEU A 149 -7.10 2.68 -0.73
CA LEU A 149 -7.47 3.70 -1.71
C LEU A 149 -8.51 4.61 -1.09
N LEU A 150 -8.10 5.82 -0.73
CA LEU A 150 -8.94 6.80 -0.03
C LEU A 150 -9.39 7.90 -1.01
N PRO A 151 -10.63 8.36 -1.00
CA PRO A 151 -11.03 9.52 -1.80
C PRO A 151 -10.36 10.80 -1.26
N GLN A 152 -9.84 11.63 -2.17
CA GLN A 152 -9.26 12.95 -1.82
C GLN A 152 -10.30 13.93 -1.25
N ASN A 153 -11.59 13.67 -1.49
CA ASN A 153 -12.73 14.48 -1.06
C ASN A 153 -13.60 13.74 -0.04
N MET A 154 -12.99 12.98 0.88
CA MET A 154 -13.69 12.23 1.92
C MET A 154 -14.62 13.14 2.74
N GLN A 155 -15.89 12.73 2.88
CA GLN A 155 -16.93 13.41 3.67
C GLN A 155 -17.39 12.56 4.85
#